data_AF-A0A925KQP1-F1
#
_entry.id   AF-A0A925KQP1-F1
#
_cell.length_a   1.000
_cell.length_b   1.000
_cell.length_c   1.000
_cell.angle_alpha   90.00
_cell.angle_beta   90.00
_cell.angle_gamma   90.00
#
_symmetry.space_group_name_H-M   'P 1'
#
loop_
_entity.id
_entity.type
_entity.pdbx_description
1 polymer ?
#
loop_
_entity_poly.entity_id
_entity_poly.type
_entity_poly.pdbx_seq_one_letter_code
_entity_poly.pdbx_strand_id
1 'polypeptide(L)'
;MKTERMTILVTPAEKAAIAGRAKQLNISAGEVIRRAVQVYQPADDSEAILSALADELQKAAREARQAMTDARRELDETLRCLSLKRSSKRELKRNAA
;
A
#
# COMPACT_ATOMS: atom_id res chain seq x y z
N MET A 1 36.62 -4.23 -16.44
CA MET A 1 35.75 -5.35 -16.02
C MET A 1 36.25 -6.62 -16.69
N LYS A 2 36.58 -7.66 -15.92
CA LYS A 2 36.84 -8.99 -16.49
C LYS A 2 35.50 -9.73 -16.59
N THR A 3 35.18 -10.23 -17.78
CA THR A 3 34.01 -11.08 -18.03
C THR A 3 34.46 -12.53 -18.07
N GLU A 4 33.67 -13.43 -17.49
CA GLU A 4 33.95 -14.87 -17.50
C GLU A 4 32.84 -15.64 -18.22
N ARG A 5 33.20 -16.78 -18.83
CA ARG A 5 32.24 -17.66 -19.51
C ARG A 5 31.71 -18.68 -18.52
N MET A 6 30.38 -18.77 -18.45
CA MET A 6 29.67 -19.76 -17.64
C MET A 6 28.88 -20.68 -18.57
N THR A 7 29.06 -21.99 -18.41
CA THR A 7 28.24 -23.01 -19.07
C THR A 7 27.22 -23.53 -18.05
N ILE A 8 25.94 -23.47 -18.40
CA ILE A 8 24.86 -23.98 -17.55
C ILE A 8 24.15 -25.13 -18.27
N LEU A 9 23.81 -26.16 -17.51
CA LEU A 9 22.93 -27.23 -17.98
C LEU A 9 21.49 -26.83 -17.68
N VAL A 10 20.65 -26.87 -18.71
CA VAL A 10 19.23 -26.55 -18.64
C VAL A 10 18.46 -27.59 -19.44
N THR A 11 17.20 -27.80 -19.08
CA THR A 11 16.28 -28.60 -19.87
C THR A 11 15.95 -27.89 -21.19
N PRO A 12 15.48 -28.63 -22.21
CA PRO A 12 15.01 -28.03 -23.46
C PRO A 12 13.90 -26.99 -23.25
N ALA A 13 12.99 -27.23 -22.30
CA ALA A 13 11.89 -26.34 -21.96
C ALA A 13 12.40 -25.01 -21.35
N GLU A 14 13.34 -25.08 -20.41
CA GLU A 14 13.95 -23.89 -19.82
C GLU A 14 14.72 -23.08 -20.87
N LYS A 15 15.48 -23.75 -21.73
CA LYS A 15 16.19 -23.10 -22.85
C LYS A 15 15.22 -22.34 -23.76
N ALA A 16 14.09 -22.95 -24.11
CA ALA A 16 13.06 -22.31 -24.91
C ALA A 16 12.43 -21.10 -24.20
N ALA A 17 12.15 -21.21 -22.90
CA ALA A 17 11.61 -20.12 -22.11
C ALA A 17 12.57 -18.92 -22.02
N ILE A 18 13.86 -19.17 -21.79
CA ILE A 18 14.89 -18.12 -21.76
C ILE A 18 14.99 -17.44 -23.13
N ALA A 19 15.04 -18.21 -24.22
CA ALA A 19 15.09 -17.69 -25.58
C ALA A 19 13.84 -16.87 -25.94
N GLY A 20 12.66 -17.32 -25.52
CA GLY A 20 11.39 -16.61 -25.69
C GLY A 20 11.40 -15.24 -25.00
N ARG A 21 11.80 -15.18 -23.73
CA ARG A 21 11.92 -13.93 -22.98
C ARG A 21 12.97 -12.98 -23.58
N ALA A 22 14.11 -13.54 -23.99
CA ALA A 22 15.17 -12.78 -24.65
C ALA A 22 14.66 -12.08 -25.92
N LYS A 23 13.89 -12.81 -26.74
CA LYS A 23 13.25 -12.27 -27.95
C LYS A 23 12.22 -11.18 -27.64
N GLN A 24 11.36 -11.39 -26.65
CA GLN A 24 10.34 -10.41 -26.24
C GLN A 24 10.97 -9.09 -25.74
N LEU A 25 12.08 -9.20 -25.01
CA LEU A 25 12.79 -8.05 -24.43
C LEU A 25 13.85 -7.45 -25.36
N ASN A 26 14.04 -8.02 -26.56
CA ASN A 26 15.09 -7.66 -27.53
C ASN A 26 16.51 -7.60 -26.91
N ILE A 27 16.85 -8.60 -26.08
CA ILE A 27 18.15 -8.74 -25.42
C ILE A 27 18.69 -10.17 -25.59
N SER A 28 19.96 -10.40 -25.24
CA SER A 28 20.53 -11.75 -25.29
C SER A 28 20.04 -12.65 -24.15
N ALA A 29 20.05 -13.96 -24.36
CA ALA A 29 19.74 -14.95 -23.31
C ALA A 29 20.65 -14.81 -22.07
N GLY A 30 21.95 -14.53 -22.27
CA GLY A 30 22.87 -14.28 -21.17
C GLY A 30 22.55 -13.00 -20.39
N GLU A 31 21.98 -12.00 -21.05
CA GLU A 31 21.53 -10.77 -20.41
C GLU A 31 20.25 -10.99 -19.59
N VAL A 32 19.32 -11.81 -20.09
CA VAL A 32 18.16 -12.26 -19.31
C VAL A 32 18.62 -12.92 -18.01
N ILE A 33 19.59 -13.82 -18.08
CA ILE A 33 20.12 -14.52 -16.90
C ILE A 33 20.83 -13.53 -15.96
N ARG A 34 21.66 -12.62 -16.47
CA ARG A 34 22.33 -11.61 -15.63
C ARG A 34 21.34 -10.75 -14.86
N ARG A 35 20.29 -10.25 -15.53
CA ARG A 35 19.24 -9.46 -14.88
C ARG A 35 18.45 -10.29 -13.88
N ALA A 36 18.12 -11.52 -14.23
CA ALA A 36 17.42 -12.43 -13.32
C ALA A 36 18.24 -12.63 -12.04
N VAL A 37 19.55 -12.87 -12.13
CA VAL A 37 20.43 -13.03 -10.95
C VAL A 37 20.51 -11.75 -10.11
N GLN A 38 20.52 -10.56 -10.73
CA GLN A 38 20.55 -9.28 -9.99
C GLN A 38 19.27 -9.03 -9.17
N VAL A 39 18.13 -9.52 -9.64
CA VAL A 39 16.82 -9.35 -9.00
C VAL A 39 16.40 -10.59 -8.20
N TYR A 40 17.08 -11.71 -8.39
CA TYR A 40 16.83 -12.94 -7.65
C TYR A 40 17.23 -12.74 -6.20
N GLN A 41 16.26 -12.32 -5.41
CA GLN A 41 16.26 -12.47 -3.97
C GLN A 41 15.68 -13.86 -3.69
N PRO A 42 16.48 -14.78 -3.11
CA PRO A 42 15.91 -15.93 -2.42
C PRO A 42 14.80 -15.44 -1.50
N ALA A 43 13.75 -16.23 -1.30
CA ALA A 43 12.65 -15.86 -0.42
C ALA A 43 13.17 -15.65 1.02
N ASP A 44 13.64 -14.44 1.31
CA ASP A 44 13.72 -13.91 2.64
C ASP A 44 12.31 -13.50 3.05
N ASP A 45 12.09 -13.37 4.36
CA ASP A 45 10.83 -12.95 4.98
C ASP A 45 10.24 -11.63 4.46
N SER A 46 10.87 -10.97 3.48
CA SER A 46 10.42 -9.77 2.78
C SER A 46 8.96 -9.84 2.32
N GLU A 47 8.51 -10.95 1.75
CA GLU A 47 7.10 -11.07 1.30
C GLU A 47 6.15 -11.16 2.51
N ALA A 48 6.54 -11.85 3.57
CA ALA A 48 5.80 -11.90 4.83
C ALA A 48 5.78 -10.53 5.54
N ILE A 49 6.89 -9.81 5.54
CA ILE A 49 7.02 -8.45 6.08
C ILE A 49 6.14 -7.47 5.30
N LEU A 50 6.15 -7.55 3.96
CA LEU A 50 5.29 -6.72 3.11
C LEU A 50 3.81 -7.01 3.34
N SER A 51 3.44 -8.28 3.49
CA SER A 51 2.06 -8.66 3.83
C SER A 51 1.65 -8.09 5.20
N ALA A 52 2.50 -8.24 6.21
CA ALA A 52 2.23 -7.72 7.55
C ALA A 52 2.10 -6.19 7.57
N LEU A 53 2.93 -5.48 6.79
CA LEU A 53 2.84 -4.02 6.63
C LEU A 53 1.54 -3.61 5.93
N ALA A 54 1.10 -4.34 4.91
CA ALA A 54 -0.15 -4.06 4.22
C ALA A 54 -1.36 -4.24 5.15
N ASP A 55 -1.36 -5.29 5.97
CA ASP A 55 -2.42 -5.56 6.95
C ASP A 55 -2.50 -4.46 8.01
N GLU A 56 -1.34 -4.05 8.57
CA GLU A 56 -1.27 -3.00 9.57
C GLU A 56 -1.71 -1.64 9.00
N LEU A 57 -1.30 -1.32 7.76
CA LEU A 57 -1.74 -0.11 7.07
C LEU A 57 -3.26 -0.10 6.88
N GLN A 58 -3.84 -1.24 6.47
CA GLN A 58 -5.27 -1.35 6.27
C GLN A 58 -6.04 -1.19 7.59
N LYS A 59 -5.53 -1.75 8.68
CA LYS A 59 -6.06 -1.58 10.03
C LYS A 59 -6.00 -0.12 10.48
N ALA A 60 -4.83 0.51 10.42
CA ALA A 60 -4.65 1.91 10.79
C ALA A 60 -5.57 2.84 9.97
N ALA A 61 -5.73 2.60 8.66
CA ALA A 61 -6.64 3.37 7.82
C ALA A 61 -8.12 3.19 8.20
N ARG A 62 -8.53 2.00 8.65
CA ARG A 62 -9.88 1.77 9.18
C ARG A 62 -10.10 2.53 10.49
N GLU A 63 -9.16 2.42 11.43
CA GLU A 63 -9.22 3.10 12.73
C GLU A 63 -9.24 4.62 12.58
N ALA A 64 -8.40 5.19 11.71
CA ALA A 64 -8.38 6.62 11.44
C ALA A 64 -9.72 7.14 10.87
N ARG A 65 -10.33 6.39 9.93
CA ARG A 65 -11.65 6.75 9.39
C ARG A 65 -12.75 6.68 10.44
N GLN A 66 -12.70 5.67 11.31
CA GLN A 66 -13.65 5.54 12.40
C GLN A 66 -13.52 6.71 13.39
N ALA A 67 -12.30 7.02 13.82
CA ALA A 67 -12.02 8.15 14.72
C ALA A 67 -12.48 9.48 14.13
N MET A 68 -12.25 9.73 12.83
CA MET A 68 -12.76 10.93 12.15
C MET A 68 -14.29 10.98 12.12
N THR A 69 -14.96 9.84 11.92
CA THR A 69 -16.42 9.75 11.90
C THR A 69 -17.00 10.04 13.28
N ASP A 70 -16.42 9.46 14.32
CA ASP A 70 -16.83 9.70 15.71
C ASP A 70 -16.61 11.16 16.13
N ALA A 71 -15.44 11.73 15.81
CA ALA A 71 -15.15 13.14 16.06
C ALA A 71 -16.16 14.07 15.36
N ARG A 72 -16.54 13.76 14.11
CA ARG A 72 -17.55 14.55 13.39
C ARG A 72 -18.92 14.47 14.08
N ARG A 73 -19.35 13.28 14.49
CA ARG A 73 -20.62 13.10 15.21
C ARG A 73 -20.65 13.94 16.49
N GLU A 74 -19.59 13.91 17.27
CA GLU A 74 -19.51 14.62 18.54
C GLU A 74 -19.48 16.15 18.35
N LEU A 75 -18.83 16.63 17.29
CA LEU A 75 -18.90 18.04 16.88
C LEU A 75 -20.31 18.45 16.48
N ASP A 76 -21.01 17.65 15.68
CA ASP A 76 -22.39 17.92 15.26
C ASP A 76 -23.34 17.98 16.46
N GLU A 77 -23.22 17.05 17.41
CA GLU A 77 -23.98 17.06 18.67
C GLU A 77 -23.68 18.30 19.50
N THR A 78 -22.41 18.67 19.62
CA THR A 78 -21.98 19.87 20.35
C THR A 78 -22.58 21.13 19.72
N LEU A 79 -22.51 21.26 18.39
CA LEU A 79 -23.08 22.39 17.66
C LEU A 79 -24.61 22.47 17.84
N ARG A 80 -25.30 21.33 17.81
CA ARG A 80 -26.75 21.25 18.07
C ARG A 80 -27.11 21.68 19.49
N CYS A 81 -26.34 21.25 20.48
CA CYS A 81 -26.57 21.60 21.88
C CYS A 81 -26.34 23.10 22.13
N LEU A 82 -25.29 23.66 21.52
CA LEU A 82 -24.98 25.09 21.59
C LEU A 82 -26.04 25.94 20.87
N SER A 83 -26.58 25.50 19.74
CA SER A 83 -27.63 26.23 19.02
C SER A 83 -28.91 26.31 19.86
N LEU A 84 -29.37 25.20 20.44
CA LEU A 84 -30.53 25.15 21.34
C LEU A 84 -30.37 26.07 22.55
N LYS A 85 -29.20 26.04 23.20
CA LYS A 85 -28.90 26.94 24.33
C LYS A 85 -28.92 28.42 23.92
N ARG A 86 -28.43 28.76 22.72
CA ARG A 86 -28.46 30.14 22.19
C ARG A 86 -29.88 30.61 21.91
N SER A 87 -30.74 29.76 21.35
CA SER A 87 -32.14 30.06 21.07
C SER A 87 -32.91 30.35 22.36
N SER A 88 -32.80 29.45 23.34
CA SER A 88 -33.48 29.59 24.63
C SER A 88 -33.01 30.85 25.40
N LYS A 89 -31.70 31.15 25.38
CA LYS A 89 -31.16 32.38 25.99
C LYS A 89 -31.64 33.66 25.29
N ARG A 90 -31.89 33.62 23.97
CA ARG A 90 -32.46 34.76 23.21
C ARG A 90 -33.93 34.98 23.52
N GLU A 91 -34.71 33.92 23.69
CA GLU A 91 -36.12 34.00 24.09
C GLU A 91 -36.29 34.55 25.51
N LEU A 92 -35.48 34.08 26.46
CA LEU A 92 -35.44 34.61 27.83
C LEU A 92 -35.14 36.12 27.87
N LYS A 93 -34.22 36.60 27.03
CA LYS A 93 -33.91 38.03 26.92
C LYS A 93 -35.03 38.85 26.28
N ARG A 94 -35.83 38.26 25.38
CA ARG A 94 -36.92 38.94 24.67
C ARG A 94 -38.18 39.07 25.54
N ASN A 95 -38.42 38.11 26.43
CA ASN A 95 -39.56 38.16 27.36
C ASN A 95 -39.29 38.99 28.63
N ALA A 96 -38.04 39.38 28.87
CA ALA A 96 -37.62 40.20 30.02
C ALA A 96 -37.46 41.69 29.68
N ALA A 97 -37.72 42.09 28.43
CA ALA A 97 -37.68 43.46 27.92
C ALA A 97 -39.10 43.89 27.53
#